data_AF-A0A1M7NCK7-F1
#
_entry.id   AF-A0A1M7NCK7-F1
#
_cell.length_a   1.000
_cell.length_b   1.000
_cell.length_c   1.000
_cell.angle_alpha   90.00
_cell.angle_beta   90.00
_cell.angle_gamma   90.00
#
_symmetry.space_group_name_H-M   'P 1'
#
loop_
_entity.id
_entity.type
_entity.pdbx_description
1 polymer ?
#
loop_
_entity_poly.entity_id
_entity_poly.type
_entity_poly.pdbx_seq_one_letter_code
_entity_poly.pdbx_strand_id
1 'polypeptide(L)'
;MNKNSEILEYQKEQKLLKKEVEQIKKTVPFYLVSVIFVMFLIFFLLESKVYSFFGGIKNFIIFCIILTISICVSYVYLSIKKVKRKEKLSKNIGSKIYNLMKLEDE
;
A
#
# COMPACT_ATOMS: atom_id res chain seq x y z
N MET A 1 -9.80 12.94 33.05
CA MET A 1 -10.57 12.23 31.99
C MET A 1 -10.93 10.86 32.50
N ASN A 2 -12.10 10.32 32.11
CA ASN A 2 -12.57 9.01 32.58
C ASN A 2 -11.75 7.90 31.87
N LYS A 3 -11.01 7.05 32.58
CA LYS A 3 -10.16 5.98 31.99
C LYS A 3 -10.90 5.15 30.92
N ASN A 4 -12.19 4.88 31.14
CA ASN A 4 -13.06 4.18 30.19
C ASN A 4 -13.24 4.92 28.85
N SER A 5 -13.28 6.25 28.87
CA SER A 5 -13.33 7.05 27.63
C SER A 5 -12.03 6.96 26.83
N GLU A 6 -10.89 6.91 27.52
CA GLU A 6 -9.56 6.80 26.89
C GLU A 6 -9.34 5.41 26.27
N ILE A 7 -9.74 4.35 26.97
CA ILE A 7 -9.75 2.97 26.45
C ILE A 7 -10.61 2.87 25.19
N LEU A 8 -11.81 3.48 25.21
CA LEU A 8 -12.72 3.47 24.07
C LEU A 8 -12.12 4.18 22.85
N GLU A 9 -11.42 5.30 23.05
CA GLU A 9 -10.71 6.01 21.98
C GLU A 9 -9.60 5.16 21.36
N TYR A 10 -8.76 4.55 22.19
CA TYR A 10 -7.70 3.65 21.70
C TYR A 10 -8.25 2.43 20.94
N GLN A 11 -9.39 1.87 21.36
CA GLN A 11 -10.05 0.79 20.64
C GLN A 11 -10.57 1.24 19.27
N LYS A 12 -11.17 2.44 19.19
CA LYS A 12 -11.61 3.04 17.91
C LYS A 12 -10.42 3.25 16.98
N GLU A 13 -9.32 3.80 17.49
CA GLU A 13 -8.09 4.01 16.72
C GLU A 13 -7.53 2.68 16.18
N GLN A 14 -7.51 1.64 17.02
CA GLN A 14 -7.05 0.30 16.60
C GLN A 14 -7.93 -0.28 15.49
N LYS A 15 -9.27 -0.10 15.56
CA LYS A 15 -10.21 -0.54 14.54
C LYS A 15 -10.01 0.21 13.22
N LEU A 16 -9.75 1.52 13.28
CA LEU A 16 -9.42 2.34 12.11
C LEU A 16 -8.13 1.86 11.44
N LEU A 17 -7.07 1.64 12.20
CA LEU A 17 -5.79 1.13 11.69
C LEU A 17 -5.94 -0.21 10.98
N LYS A 18 -6.73 -1.14 11.56
CA LYS A 18 -7.03 -2.44 10.92
C LYS A 18 -7.79 -2.27 9.60
N LYS A 19 -8.80 -1.39 9.59
CA LYS A 19 -9.60 -1.09 8.38
C LYS A 19 -8.74 -0.48 7.26
N GLU A 20 -7.84 0.45 7.60
CA GLU A 20 -6.91 1.02 6.63
C GLU A 20 -5.93 -0.01 6.06
N VAL A 21 -5.42 -0.92 6.90
CA VAL A 21 -4.56 -2.03 6.44
C VAL A 21 -5.32 -2.93 5.46
N GLU A 22 -6.57 -3.28 5.78
CA GLU A 22 -7.41 -4.09 4.90
C GLU A 22 -7.71 -3.37 3.58
N GLN A 23 -8.02 -2.08 3.64
CA GLN A 23 -8.22 -1.25 2.45
C GLN A 23 -6.98 -1.20 1.57
N ILE A 24 -5.78 -1.00 2.14
CA ILE A 24 -4.52 -1.03 1.39
C ILE A 24 -4.35 -2.39 0.72
N LYS A 25 -4.56 -3.50 1.45
CA LYS A 25 -4.44 -4.86 0.88
C LYS A 25 -5.44 -5.09 -0.25
N LYS A 26 -6.65 -4.53 -0.15
CA LYS A 26 -7.68 -4.60 -1.20
C LYS A 26 -7.34 -3.73 -2.41
N THR A 27 -6.79 -2.54 -2.25
CA THR A 27 -6.53 -1.62 -3.37
C THR A 27 -5.24 -1.90 -4.13
N VAL A 28 -4.24 -2.52 -3.49
CA VAL A 28 -2.98 -2.91 -4.16
C VAL A 28 -3.20 -3.69 -5.47
N PRO A 29 -3.99 -4.78 -5.50
CA PRO A 29 -4.22 -5.52 -6.75
C PRO A 29 -4.91 -4.68 -7.82
N PHE A 30 -5.90 -3.84 -7.45
CA PHE A 30 -6.54 -2.92 -8.41
C PHE A 30 -5.54 -1.93 -9.00
N TYR A 31 -4.65 -1.36 -8.19
CA TYR A 31 -3.61 -0.45 -8.66
C TYR A 31 -2.64 -1.15 -9.63
N LEU A 32 -2.25 -2.40 -9.35
CA LEU A 32 -1.39 -3.17 -10.24
C LEU A 32 -2.04 -3.40 -11.61
N VAL A 33 -3.32 -3.79 -11.63
CA VAL A 33 -4.08 -3.97 -12.86
C VAL A 33 -4.17 -2.65 -13.63
N SER A 34 -4.50 -1.55 -12.96
CA SER A 34 -4.60 -0.22 -13.57
C SER A 34 -3.27 0.24 -14.19
N VAL A 35 -2.14 0.00 -13.51
CA VAL A 35 -0.81 0.36 -14.03
C VAL A 35 -0.49 -0.43 -15.30
N ILE A 36 -0.76 -1.73 -15.31
CA ILE A 36 -0.54 -2.58 -16.49
C ILE A 36 -1.42 -2.10 -17.65
N PHE A 37 -2.69 -1.80 -17.39
CA PHE A 37 -3.62 -1.30 -18.40
C PHE A 37 -3.16 0.05 -18.99
N VAL A 38 -2.76 0.99 -18.15
CA VAL A 38 -2.25 2.30 -18.60
C VAL A 38 -0.97 2.14 -19.42
N MET A 39 -0.05 1.25 -19.03
CA MET A 39 1.16 0.99 -19.82
C MET A 39 0.84 0.39 -21.19
N PHE A 40 -0.20 -0.45 -21.30
CA PHE A 40 -0.66 -0.98 -22.57
C PHE A 40 -1.22 0.13 -23.49
N LEU A 41 -1.99 1.07 -22.93
CA LEU A 41 -2.48 2.24 -23.68
C LEU A 41 -1.33 3.13 -24.16
N ILE A 42 -0.35 3.39 -23.29
CA ILE A 42 0.84 4.17 -23.63
C ILE A 42 1.60 3.50 -24.78
N PHE A 43 1.76 2.18 -24.72
CA PHE A 43 2.39 1.41 -25.79
C PHE A 43 1.66 1.59 -27.13
N PHE A 44 0.34 1.38 -27.15
CA PHE A 44 -0.47 1.52 -28.36
C PHE A 44 -0.42 2.92 -28.98
N LEU A 45 -0.45 3.97 -28.14
CA LEU A 45 -0.39 5.35 -28.61
C LEU A 45 0.99 5.74 -29.15
N LEU A 46 2.06 5.18 -28.58
CA LEU A 46 3.41 5.55 -28.93
C LEU A 46 4.00 4.71 -30.05
N GLU A 47 3.46 3.52 -30.34
CA GLU A 47 4.00 2.52 -31.28
C GLU A 47 4.62 3.10 -32.56
N SER A 48 3.94 4.05 -33.21
CA SER A 48 4.39 4.70 -34.46
C SER A 48 5.59 5.65 -34.30
N LYS A 49 5.78 6.25 -33.12
CA LYS A 49 6.85 7.23 -32.83
C LYS A 49 8.12 6.59 -32.27
N VAL A 50 8.04 5.36 -31.77
CA VAL A 50 9.13 4.77 -30.97
C VAL A 50 10.24 4.13 -31.80
N TYR A 51 9.97 3.88 -33.08
CA TYR A 51 10.94 3.30 -34.01
C TYR A 51 12.23 4.12 -34.10
N SER A 52 12.10 5.46 -34.07
CA SER A 52 13.23 6.39 -34.12
C SER A 52 14.01 6.51 -32.80
N PHE A 53 13.36 6.32 -31.65
CA PHE A 53 14.00 6.54 -30.34
C PHE A 53 14.71 5.29 -29.81
N PHE A 54 14.13 4.11 -30.03
CA PHE A 54 14.61 2.86 -29.44
C PHE A 54 15.34 1.96 -30.44
N GLY A 55 15.49 2.40 -31.70
CA GLY A 55 16.16 1.63 -32.75
C GLY A 55 15.42 0.35 -33.14
N GLY A 56 14.14 0.24 -32.77
CA GLY A 56 13.28 -0.90 -33.05
C GLY A 56 12.26 -1.18 -31.96
N ILE A 57 11.14 -1.80 -32.36
CA ILE A 57 9.99 -2.07 -31.49
C ILE A 57 10.34 -3.04 -30.34
N LYS A 58 11.24 -4.00 -30.60
CA LYS A 58 11.67 -5.00 -29.60
C LYS A 58 12.33 -4.35 -28.38
N ASN A 59 13.23 -3.39 -28.61
CA ASN A 59 13.95 -2.70 -27.54
C ASN A 59 12.99 -1.84 -26.70
N PHE A 60 12.01 -1.19 -27.33
CA PHE A 60 10.99 -0.43 -26.64
C PHE A 60 10.12 -1.32 -25.75
N ILE A 61 9.67 -2.47 -26.26
CA ILE A 61 8.88 -3.43 -25.48
C ILE A 61 9.65 -3.88 -24.23
N ILE A 62 10.92 -4.26 -24.40
CA ILE A 62 11.78 -4.68 -23.28
C ILE A 62 11.90 -3.56 -22.24
N PHE A 63 12.15 -2.32 -22.69
CA PHE A 63 12.24 -1.17 -21.80
C PHE A 63 10.94 -0.94 -21.02
N CYS A 64 9.78 -0.95 -21.69
CA CYS A 64 8.48 -0.80 -21.06
C CYS A 64 8.20 -1.90 -20.03
N ILE A 65 8.57 -3.15 -20.33
CA ILE A 65 8.41 -4.27 -19.39
C ILE A 65 9.26 -4.05 -18.13
N ILE A 66 10.54 -3.73 -18.29
CA ILE A 66 11.46 -3.48 -17.16
C ILE A 66 10.94 -2.31 -16.30
N LEU A 67 10.52 -1.23 -16.95
CA LEU A 67 9.98 -0.05 -16.28
C LEU A 67 8.69 -0.37 -15.52
N THR A 68 7.77 -1.13 -16.13
CA THR A 68 6.53 -1.56 -15.49
C THR A 68 6.79 -2.44 -14.27
N ILE A 69 7.70 -3.42 -14.39
CA ILE A 69 8.10 -4.29 -13.29
C ILE A 69 8.70 -3.46 -12.15
N SER A 70 9.61 -2.53 -12.47
CA SER A 70 10.25 -1.66 -11.47
C SER A 70 9.22 -0.82 -10.69
N ILE A 71 8.23 -0.25 -11.38
CA ILE A 71 7.14 0.51 -10.75
C ILE A 71 6.28 -0.40 -9.86
N CYS A 72 5.87 -1.56 -10.37
CA CYS A 72 5.04 -2.51 -9.63
C CYS A 72 5.74 -2.99 -8.34
N VAL A 73 7.01 -3.40 -8.44
CA VAL A 73 7.81 -3.86 -7.29
C VAL A 73 7.94 -2.74 -6.27
N SER A 74 8.29 -1.52 -6.71
CA SER A 74 8.43 -0.36 -5.83
C SER A 74 7.11 -0.05 -5.10
N TYR A 75 5.98 -0.07 -5.81
CA TYR A 75 4.67 0.17 -5.23
C TYR A 75 4.25 -0.89 -4.19
N VAL A 76 4.47 -2.17 -4.50
CA VAL A 76 4.20 -3.28 -3.56
C VAL A 76 5.08 -3.15 -2.32
N TYR A 77 6.37 -2.86 -2.50
CA TYR A 77 7.29 -2.67 -1.38
C TYR A 77 6.84 -1.54 -0.44
N LEU A 78 6.48 -0.37 -1.00
CA LEU A 78 5.96 0.75 -0.22
C LEU A 78 4.66 0.39 0.51
N SER A 79 3.78 -0.35 -0.15
CA SER A 79 2.51 -0.81 0.44
C SER A 79 2.74 -1.74 1.62
N ILE A 80 3.65 -2.71 1.49
CA ILE A 80 4.04 -3.61 2.59
C ILE A 80 4.64 -2.82 3.75
N LYS A 81 5.55 -1.87 3.47
CA LYS A 81 6.15 -1.01 4.51
C LYS A 81 5.08 -0.20 5.26
N LYS A 82 4.10 0.35 4.54
CA LYS A 82 2.98 1.10 5.12
C LYS A 82 2.09 0.21 6.00
N VAL A 83 1.78 -1.00 5.54
CA VAL A 83 1.02 -2.00 6.32
C VAL A 83 1.76 -2.37 7.60
N LYS A 84 3.04 -2.76 7.51
CA LYS A 84 3.85 -3.13 8.68
C LYS A 84 3.91 -2.00 9.71
N ARG A 85 4.02 -0.74 9.27
CA ARG A 85 4.02 0.42 10.17
C ARG A 85 2.69 0.55 10.92
N LYS A 86 1.55 0.42 10.21
CA LYS A 86 0.21 0.49 10.83
C LYS A 86 -0.06 -0.69 11.75
N GLU A 87 0.38 -1.90 11.40
CA GLU A 87 0.28 -3.08 12.27
C GLU A 87 1.11 -2.90 13.55
N LYS A 88 2.31 -2.33 13.47
CA LYS A 88 3.13 -1.99 14.65
C LYS A 88 2.44 -0.97 15.56
N LEU A 89 1.84 0.08 14.98
CA LEU A 89 1.06 1.07 15.74
C LEU A 89 -0.15 0.41 16.44
N SER A 90 -0.89 -0.44 15.74
CA SER A 90 -2.02 -1.19 16.30
C SER A 90 -1.60 -2.08 17.47
N LYS A 91 -0.42 -2.72 17.40
CA LYS A 91 0.14 -3.53 18.50
C LYS A 91 0.52 -2.68 19.70
N ASN A 92 1.18 -1.54 19.49
CA ASN A 92 1.53 -0.61 20.56
C ASN A 92 0.29 -0.09 21.28
N ILE A 93 -0.76 0.28 20.54
CA ILE A 93 -2.05 0.70 21.12
C ILE A 93 -2.66 -0.44 21.94
N GLY A 94 -2.63 -1.68 21.43
CA GLY A 94 -3.09 -2.85 22.18
C GLY A 94 -2.36 -3.04 23.52
N SER A 95 -1.05 -2.84 23.54
CA SER A 95 -0.26 -2.90 24.77
C SER A 95 -0.61 -1.77 25.75
N LYS A 96 -0.91 -0.56 25.25
CA LYS A 96 -1.36 0.56 26.10
C LYS A 96 -2.72 0.27 26.74
N ILE A 97 -3.68 -0.24 25.96
CA ILE A 97 -5.00 -0.64 26.46
C ILE A 97 -4.86 -1.70 27.55
N TYR A 98 -4.05 -2.73 27.33
CA TYR A 98 -3.81 -3.79 28.33
C TYR A 98 -3.26 -3.24 29.64
N ASN A 99 -2.26 -2.36 29.58
CA ASN A 99 -1.70 -1.74 30.79
C ASN A 99 -2.73 -0.85 31.49
N LEU A 100 -3.55 -0.10 30.75
CA LEU A 100 -4.61 0.74 31.32
C LEU A 100 -5.68 -0.07 32.05
N MET A 101 -6.10 -1.20 31.47
CA MET A 101 -7.06 -2.13 32.09
C MET A 101 -6.47 -2.85 33.30
N LYS A 102 -5.21 -3.30 33.21
CA LYS A 102 -4.53 -3.98 34.33
C LYS A 102 -4.37 -3.06 35.55
N LEU A 103 -4.13 -1.76 35.32
CA LEU A 103 -4.07 -0.72 36.36
C LEU A 103 -5.47 -0.27 36.87
N GLU A 104 -6.54 -0.95 36.46
CA GLU A 104 -7.92 -0.77 36.97
C GLU A 104 -8.32 -1.92 37.92
N ASP A 105 -7.63 -3.06 37.85
CA ASP A 105 -7.82 -4.23 38.71
C ASP A 105 -6.97 -4.19 40.01
N GLU A 106 -6.08 -3.20 40.17
CA GLU A 106 -5.33 -2.86 41.40
C GLU A 106 -5.88 -1.60 42.07
#